data_AF-A0AAE3MZZ7-F1
#
_entry.id   AF-A0AAE3MZZ7-F1
#
_cell.length_a   1.000
_cell.length_b   1.000
_cell.length_c   1.000
_cell.angle_alpha   90.00
_cell.angle_beta   90.00
_cell.angle_gamma   90.00
#
_symmetry.space_group_name_H-M   'P 1'
#
loop_
_entity.id
_entity.type
_entity.pdbx_description
1 polymer ?
#
loop_
_entity_poly.entity_id
_entity_poly.type
_entity_poly.pdbx_seq_one_letter_code
_entity_poly.pdbx_strand_id
1 'polypeptide(L)'
;MTKAERDLDTTSRVKRMRAATHAAHSALDGFIMQAKPFEGRENFARFVRTQYLFHRDLDALFFDARLDALLPDLAGRRRLAMIEQDLADLGTERPEAGEPVFARGSEPVLAEALGWLYVVEGSNLGAAFLLKDAAKLGLDETFGARHLAGAPEGRGLHWRTFTAALDAVDLDEAAEERAVAGAVAAFRRVHAYAEKMMAVQTV
;
A
#
# COMPACT_ATOMS: atom_id res chain seq x y z
N MET A 1 1.07 -23.17 -22.27
CA MET A 1 2.15 -22.36 -21.68
C MET A 1 3.48 -22.78 -22.27
N THR A 2 4.27 -21.82 -22.74
CA THR A 2 5.63 -22.00 -23.26
C THR A 2 6.60 -22.35 -22.13
N LYS A 3 7.83 -22.76 -22.47
CA LYS A 3 8.89 -23.00 -21.46
C LYS A 3 9.23 -21.71 -20.70
N ALA A 4 9.34 -20.57 -21.41
CA ALA A 4 9.54 -19.27 -20.80
C ALA A 4 8.40 -18.87 -19.85
N GLU A 5 7.14 -19.11 -20.21
CA GLU A 5 5.98 -18.85 -19.34
C GLU A 5 5.94 -19.75 -18.10
N ARG A 6 6.50 -20.96 -18.16
CA ARG A 6 6.62 -21.88 -17.01
C ARG A 6 7.83 -21.57 -16.13
N ASP A 7 8.93 -21.10 -16.71
CA ASP A 7 10.10 -20.65 -15.97
C ASP A 7 9.82 -19.32 -15.26
N LEU A 8 9.06 -18.40 -15.88
CA LEU A 8 8.49 -17.21 -15.22
C LEU A 8 7.48 -17.56 -14.11
N ASP A 9 6.81 -18.72 -14.19
CA ASP A 9 5.84 -19.17 -13.19
C ASP A 9 6.53 -19.58 -11.88
N THR A 10 7.72 -20.20 -11.97
CA THR A 10 8.51 -20.63 -10.81
C THR A 10 9.46 -19.55 -10.26
N THR A 11 9.83 -18.54 -11.06
CA THR A 11 10.73 -17.45 -10.63
C THR A 11 10.03 -16.14 -10.27
N SER A 12 8.73 -15.98 -10.56
CA SER A 12 7.99 -14.74 -10.28
C SER A 12 8.14 -14.29 -8.82
N ARG A 13 8.71 -13.10 -8.65
CA ARG A 13 8.90 -12.40 -7.38
C ARG A 13 7.57 -12.02 -6.78
N VAL A 14 6.65 -11.54 -7.60
CA VAL A 14 5.28 -11.18 -7.22
C VAL A 14 4.55 -12.38 -6.61
N LYS A 15 4.70 -13.59 -7.18
CA LYS A 15 4.09 -14.80 -6.62
C LYS A 15 4.68 -15.18 -5.26
N ARG A 16 6.01 -15.10 -5.12
CA ARG A 16 6.70 -15.36 -3.85
C ARG A 16 6.28 -14.38 -2.76
N MET A 17 6.24 -13.08 -3.07
CA MET A 17 5.72 -12.06 -2.16
C MET A 17 4.28 -12.34 -1.78
N ARG A 18 3.38 -12.60 -2.75
CA ARG A 18 1.98 -12.92 -2.49
C ARG A 18 1.81 -14.12 -1.56
N ALA A 19 2.58 -15.19 -1.79
CA ALA A 19 2.54 -16.38 -0.95
C ALA A 19 3.03 -16.08 0.48
N ALA A 20 4.18 -15.39 0.60
CA ALA A 20 4.78 -15.05 1.88
C ALA A 20 3.92 -14.07 2.71
N THR A 21 3.17 -13.18 2.05
CA THR A 21 2.34 -12.19 2.73
C THR A 21 0.87 -12.59 2.86
N HIS A 22 0.46 -13.77 2.39
CA HIS A 22 -0.94 -14.18 2.36
C HIS A 22 -1.59 -14.15 3.76
N ALA A 23 -0.93 -14.75 4.76
CA ALA A 23 -1.46 -14.77 6.12
C ALA A 23 -1.54 -13.36 6.75
N ALA A 24 -0.52 -12.54 6.54
CA ALA A 24 -0.48 -11.17 7.05
C ALA A 24 -1.54 -10.28 6.41
N HIS A 25 -1.77 -10.44 5.10
CA HIS A 25 -2.85 -9.77 4.37
C HIS A 25 -4.21 -10.16 4.94
N SER A 26 -4.49 -11.46 5.10
CA SER A 26 -5.77 -11.95 5.63
C SER A 26 -6.02 -11.48 7.07
N ALA A 27 -4.97 -11.44 7.90
CA ALA A 27 -5.08 -10.92 9.26
C ALA A 27 -5.41 -9.43 9.28
N LEU A 28 -4.72 -8.62 8.46
CA LEU A 28 -4.97 -7.19 8.35
C LEU A 28 -6.39 -6.90 7.83
N ASP A 29 -6.83 -7.59 6.77
CA ASP A 29 -8.18 -7.43 6.21
C ASP A 29 -9.25 -7.76 7.26
N GLY A 30 -9.09 -8.89 7.96
CA GLY A 30 -9.97 -9.28 9.05
C GLY A 30 -10.02 -8.25 10.19
N PHE A 31 -8.87 -7.72 10.60
CA PHE A 31 -8.77 -6.67 11.62
C PHE A 31 -9.49 -5.38 11.17
N ILE A 32 -9.23 -4.91 9.95
CA ILE A 32 -9.84 -3.70 9.40
C ILE A 32 -11.37 -3.86 9.38
N MET A 33 -11.89 -4.99 8.89
CA MET A 33 -13.34 -5.21 8.84
C MET A 33 -13.98 -5.30 10.23
N GLN A 34 -13.30 -5.91 11.21
CA GLN A 34 -13.76 -5.96 12.61
C GLN A 34 -13.82 -4.58 13.26
N ALA A 35 -12.93 -3.66 12.86
CA ALA A 35 -12.95 -2.26 13.32
C ALA A 35 -14.05 -1.40 12.67
N LYS A 36 -14.86 -1.99 11.76
CA LYS A 36 -16.03 -1.38 11.13
C LYS A 36 -15.79 0.04 10.60
N PRO A 37 -14.85 0.24 9.67
CA PRO A 37 -14.49 1.57 9.15
C PRO A 37 -15.66 2.31 8.48
N PHE A 38 -16.73 1.59 8.11
CA PHE A 38 -17.88 2.13 7.41
C PHE A 38 -19.13 2.33 8.29
N GLU A 39 -19.02 2.16 9.62
CA GLU A 39 -20.14 2.40 10.55
C GLU A 39 -20.41 3.91 10.74
N GLY A 40 -19.42 4.76 10.49
CA GLY A 40 -19.54 6.21 10.52
C GLY A 40 -18.29 6.91 10.02
N ARG A 41 -18.39 8.22 9.77
CA ARG A 41 -17.26 9.03 9.27
C ARG A 41 -16.10 9.09 10.27
N GLU A 42 -16.36 8.98 11.57
CA GLU A 42 -15.30 8.92 12.58
C GLU A 42 -14.47 7.63 12.48
N ASN A 43 -15.12 6.47 12.33
CA ASN A 43 -14.42 5.20 12.10
C ASN A 43 -13.64 5.23 10.78
N PHE A 44 -14.24 5.81 9.75
CA PHE A 44 -13.57 5.97 8.46
C PHE A 44 -12.34 6.89 8.58
N ALA A 45 -12.44 7.99 9.33
CA ALA A 45 -11.30 8.86 9.59
C ALA A 45 -10.16 8.13 10.31
N ARG A 46 -10.45 7.21 11.24
CA ARG A 46 -9.43 6.33 11.85
C ARG A 46 -8.74 5.45 10.82
N PHE A 47 -9.48 4.91 9.86
CA PHE A 47 -8.91 4.19 8.71
C PHE A 47 -8.02 5.10 7.86
N VAL A 48 -8.46 6.31 7.49
CA VAL A 48 -7.64 7.27 6.73
C VAL A 48 -6.36 7.66 7.49
N ARG A 49 -6.42 7.80 8.81
CA ARG A 49 -5.21 8.04 9.65
C ARG A 49 -4.22 6.88 9.60
N THR A 50 -4.69 5.63 9.56
CA THR A 50 -3.83 4.45 9.31
C THR A 50 -3.15 4.55 7.94
N GLN A 51 -3.92 4.88 6.90
CA GLN A 51 -3.39 5.04 5.54
C GLN A 51 -2.34 6.15 5.47
N TYR A 52 -2.56 7.28 6.15
CA TYR A 52 -1.61 8.38 6.24
C TYR A 52 -0.29 7.94 6.86
N LEU A 53 -0.33 7.27 8.02
CA LEU A 53 0.87 6.82 8.71
C LEU A 53 1.69 5.87 7.84
N PHE A 54 1.01 4.92 7.19
CA PHE A 54 1.67 3.97 6.30
C PHE A 54 2.25 4.65 5.07
N HIS A 55 1.49 5.47 4.34
CA HIS A 55 2.00 6.14 3.13
C HIS A 55 3.10 7.16 3.45
N ARG A 56 3.05 7.82 4.61
CA ARG A 56 4.14 8.69 5.09
C ARG A 56 5.45 7.91 5.25
N ASP A 57 5.39 6.69 5.79
CA ASP A 57 6.59 5.90 6.08
C ASP A 57 7.39 5.56 4.83
N LEU A 58 6.75 5.43 3.67
CA LEU A 58 7.40 5.11 2.40
C LEU A 58 7.37 6.25 1.38
N ASP A 59 6.97 7.46 1.78
CA ASP A 59 6.82 8.59 0.86
C ASP A 59 8.11 8.91 0.11
N ALA A 60 9.26 8.77 0.78
CA ALA A 60 10.57 9.03 0.20
C ALA A 60 10.89 8.10 -0.99
N LEU A 61 10.34 6.88 -1.03
CA LEU A 61 10.60 5.93 -2.12
C LEU A 61 10.11 6.44 -3.47
N PHE A 62 9.02 7.21 -3.49
CA PHE A 62 8.45 7.80 -4.71
C PHE A 62 9.32 8.91 -5.33
N PHE A 63 10.45 9.25 -4.69
CA PHE A 63 11.43 10.24 -5.16
C PHE A 63 12.81 9.62 -5.40
N ASP A 64 12.98 8.31 -5.21
CA ASP A 64 14.26 7.62 -5.46
C ASP A 64 14.43 7.36 -6.96
N ALA A 65 15.47 7.95 -7.56
CA ALA A 65 15.74 7.86 -8.99
C ALA A 65 16.05 6.42 -9.47
N ARG A 66 16.56 5.55 -8.60
CA ARG A 66 16.83 4.14 -8.93
C ARG A 66 15.52 3.37 -9.03
N LEU A 67 14.57 3.64 -8.13
CA LEU A 67 13.23 3.05 -8.20
C LEU A 67 12.44 3.58 -9.40
N ASP A 68 12.52 4.89 -9.68
CA ASP A 68 11.86 5.53 -10.82
C ASP A 68 12.36 4.98 -12.17
N ALA A 69 13.66 4.65 -12.27
CA ALA A 69 14.23 4.00 -13.44
C ALA A 69 13.74 2.55 -13.65
N LEU A 70 13.27 1.87 -12.60
CA LEU A 70 12.83 0.48 -12.64
C LEU A 70 11.32 0.32 -12.76
N LEU A 71 10.54 1.24 -12.19
CA LEU A 71 9.10 1.12 -12.03
C LEU A 71 8.37 2.20 -12.84
N PRO A 72 7.44 1.81 -13.73
CA PRO A 72 6.76 2.76 -14.61
C PRO A 72 5.85 3.68 -13.80
N ASP A 73 5.98 4.98 -14.06
CA ASP A 73 5.18 6.05 -13.44
C ASP A 73 5.20 5.97 -11.90
N LEU A 74 6.39 5.84 -11.31
CA LEU A 74 6.52 5.74 -9.86
C LEU A 74 5.91 6.96 -9.16
N ALA A 75 6.20 8.17 -9.65
CA ALA A 75 5.64 9.40 -9.08
C ALA A 75 4.10 9.44 -9.14
N GLY A 76 3.48 9.00 -10.24
CA GLY A 76 2.02 8.98 -10.41
C GLY A 76 1.28 8.00 -9.50
N ARG A 77 2.00 6.99 -8.96
CA ARG A 77 1.47 6.02 -7.99
C ARG A 77 1.33 6.57 -6.58
N ARG A 78 2.00 7.68 -6.26
CA ARG A 78 2.03 8.29 -4.93
C ARG A 78 0.64 8.78 -4.50
N ARG A 79 0.12 8.26 -3.37
CA ARG A 79 -1.20 8.64 -2.83
C ARG A 79 -1.20 9.58 -1.63
N LEU A 80 -0.04 9.92 -1.05
CA LEU A 80 0.01 10.65 0.23
C LEU A 80 -0.75 11.99 0.19
N ALA A 81 -0.62 12.78 -0.87
CA ALA A 81 -1.33 14.05 -0.99
C ALA A 81 -2.86 13.88 -1.04
N MET A 82 -3.36 12.80 -1.64
CA MET A 82 -4.79 12.49 -1.66
C MET A 82 -5.28 12.14 -0.25
N ILE A 83 -4.49 11.37 0.50
CA ILE A 83 -4.80 11.00 1.89
C ILE A 83 -4.80 12.22 2.80
N GLU A 84 -3.84 13.13 2.63
CA GLU A 84 -3.80 14.40 3.39
C GLU A 84 -5.04 15.25 3.12
N GLN A 85 -5.53 15.29 1.88
CA GLN A 85 -6.77 15.96 1.54
C GLN A 85 -8.00 15.25 2.10
N ASP A 86 -8.01 13.91 2.11
CA ASP A 86 -9.09 13.13 2.72
C ASP A 86 -9.22 13.40 4.22
N LEU A 87 -8.09 13.52 4.93
CA LEU A 87 -8.10 13.93 6.35
C LEU A 87 -8.70 15.34 6.53
N ALA A 88 -8.37 16.28 5.64
CA ALA A 88 -8.91 17.62 5.68
C ALA A 88 -10.43 17.64 5.40
N ASP A 89 -10.89 16.89 4.39
CA ASP A 89 -12.31 16.74 4.05
C ASP A 89 -13.12 16.14 5.21
N LEU A 90 -12.51 15.23 5.98
CA LEU A 90 -13.09 14.61 7.17
C LEU A 90 -12.93 15.46 8.45
N GLY A 91 -12.32 16.65 8.37
CA GLY A 91 -12.09 17.53 9.53
C GLY A 91 -11.22 16.88 10.62
N THR A 92 -10.32 15.98 10.24
CA THR A 92 -9.49 15.19 11.17
C THR A 92 -8.02 15.59 11.07
N GLU A 93 -7.37 15.75 12.21
CA GLU A 93 -5.95 16.08 12.26
C GLU A 93 -5.05 14.91 11.84
N ARG A 94 -3.90 15.26 11.26
CA ARG A 94 -2.85 14.29 10.95
C ARG A 94 -2.34 13.68 12.26
N PRO A 95 -2.26 12.35 12.38
CA PRO A 95 -1.71 11.73 13.57
C PRO A 95 -0.23 12.09 13.72
N GLU A 96 0.19 12.34 14.96
CA GLU A 96 1.60 12.43 15.29
C GLU A 96 2.30 11.10 14.97
N ALA A 97 3.46 11.23 14.33
CA ALA A 97 4.30 10.12 13.94
C ALA A 97 5.76 10.49 14.21
N GLY A 98 6.57 9.48 14.55
CA GLY A 98 8.02 9.65 14.63
C GLY A 98 8.67 9.74 13.25
N GLU A 99 9.92 9.31 13.14
CA GLU A 99 10.61 9.24 11.86
C GLU A 99 9.94 8.24 10.89
N PRO A 100 9.85 8.56 9.59
CA PRO A 100 9.37 7.60 8.59
C PRO A 100 10.35 6.44 8.46
N VAL A 101 9.87 5.31 7.95
CA VAL A 101 10.73 4.12 7.69
C VAL A 101 11.77 4.45 6.63
N PHE A 102 11.37 5.20 5.60
CA PHE A 102 12.25 5.69 4.55
C PHE A 102 12.31 7.21 4.60
N ALA A 103 13.49 7.75 4.89
CA ALA A 103 13.72 9.19 4.97
C ALA A 103 14.24 9.73 3.63
N ARG A 104 13.86 10.98 3.30
CA ARG A 104 14.44 11.67 2.13
C ARG A 104 15.95 11.81 2.29
N GLY A 105 16.69 11.62 1.20
CA GLY A 105 18.15 11.69 1.20
C GLY A 105 18.84 10.47 1.81
N SER A 106 18.09 9.49 2.31
CA SER A 106 18.63 8.16 2.59
C SER A 106 18.69 7.32 1.30
N GLU A 107 19.61 6.38 1.25
CA GLU A 107 19.70 5.40 0.16
C GLU A 107 19.09 4.07 0.65
N PRO A 108 17.81 3.79 0.37
CA PRO A 108 17.19 2.55 0.82
C PRO A 108 17.83 1.34 0.14
N VAL A 109 17.81 0.20 0.84
CA VAL A 109 18.11 -1.10 0.23
C VAL A 109 17.04 -1.36 -0.83
N LEU A 110 17.45 -1.37 -2.10
CA LEU A 110 16.54 -1.38 -3.25
C LEU A 110 15.53 -2.52 -3.19
N ALA A 111 16.01 -3.75 -2.91
CA ALA A 111 15.16 -4.92 -2.79
C ALA A 111 14.07 -4.77 -1.72
N GLU A 112 14.42 -4.27 -0.54
CA GLU A 112 13.45 -4.08 0.55
C GLU A 112 12.40 -3.04 0.14
N ALA A 113 12.82 -1.93 -0.48
CA ALA A 113 11.92 -0.89 -0.98
C ALA A 113 10.93 -1.42 -2.02
N LEU A 114 11.36 -2.30 -2.92
CA LEU A 114 10.46 -2.98 -3.88
C LEU A 114 9.36 -3.78 -3.18
N GLY A 115 9.68 -4.45 -2.07
CA GLY A 115 8.70 -5.15 -1.24
C GLY A 115 7.67 -4.22 -0.58
N TRP A 116 8.09 -3.04 -0.12
CA TRP A 116 7.17 -2.04 0.43
C TRP A 116 6.25 -1.44 -0.65
N LEU A 117 6.81 -1.13 -1.82
CA LEU A 117 6.02 -0.66 -2.97
C LEU A 117 5.02 -1.73 -3.44
N TYR A 118 5.38 -3.01 -3.41
CA TYR A 118 4.45 -4.10 -3.70
C TYR A 118 3.20 -4.06 -2.79
N VAL A 119 3.39 -3.85 -1.49
CA VAL A 119 2.27 -3.82 -0.53
C VAL A 119 1.40 -2.59 -0.71
N VAL A 120 1.99 -1.39 -0.86
CA VAL A 120 1.20 -0.16 -1.04
C VAL A 120 0.42 -0.20 -2.35
N GLU A 121 1.05 -0.66 -3.45
CA GLU A 121 0.39 -0.74 -4.75
C GLU A 121 -0.70 -1.80 -4.77
N GLY A 122 -0.48 -2.94 -4.09
CA GLY A 122 -1.47 -4.01 -3.97
C GLY A 122 -2.74 -3.56 -3.25
N SER A 123 -2.64 -2.63 -2.30
CA SER A 123 -3.80 -2.10 -1.57
C SER A 123 -4.83 -1.39 -2.47
N ASN A 124 -4.38 -0.85 -3.62
CA ASN A 124 -5.23 -0.13 -4.58
C ASN A 124 -6.18 -1.05 -5.38
N LEU A 125 -5.90 -2.35 -5.44
CA LEU A 125 -6.78 -3.33 -6.10
C LEU A 125 -8.09 -3.52 -5.33
N GLY A 126 -8.00 -3.74 -4.01
CA GLY A 126 -9.15 -3.95 -3.13
C GLY A 126 -9.93 -2.68 -2.83
N ALA A 127 -9.31 -1.50 -3.03
CA ALA A 127 -9.91 -0.20 -2.74
C ALA A 127 -11.23 0.08 -3.47
N ALA A 128 -11.56 -0.63 -4.57
CA ALA A 128 -12.87 -0.54 -5.21
C ALA A 128 -14.03 -0.90 -4.27
N PHE A 129 -13.85 -1.95 -3.45
CA PHE A 129 -14.85 -2.36 -2.47
C PHE A 129 -14.97 -1.34 -1.34
N LEU A 130 -13.83 -0.85 -0.85
CA LEU A 130 -13.78 0.16 0.20
C LEU A 130 -14.44 1.47 -0.23
N LEU A 131 -14.21 1.91 -1.47
CA LEU A 131 -14.82 3.12 -2.02
C LEU A 131 -16.35 2.99 -2.12
N LYS A 132 -16.84 1.81 -2.54
CA LYS A 132 -18.28 1.53 -2.57
C LYS A 132 -18.93 1.63 -1.19
N ASP A 133 -18.24 1.15 -0.14
CA ASP A 133 -18.75 1.26 1.22
C ASP A 133 -18.61 2.67 1.79
N ALA A 134 -17.53 3.38 1.47
CA ALA A 134 -17.35 4.79 1.82
C ALA A 134 -18.45 5.68 1.22
N ALA A 135 -18.99 5.35 0.04
CA ALA A 135 -20.12 6.05 -0.57
C ALA A 135 -21.38 6.04 0.30
N LYS A 136 -21.57 5.02 1.14
CA LYS A 136 -22.69 4.97 2.11
C LYS A 136 -22.58 6.05 3.20
N LEU A 137 -21.37 6.57 3.42
CA LEU A 137 -21.08 7.68 4.31
C LEU A 137 -21.11 9.04 3.59
N GLY A 138 -21.47 9.07 2.30
CA GLY A 138 -21.40 10.27 1.45
C GLY A 138 -19.97 10.73 1.18
N LEU A 139 -19.03 9.78 1.04
CA LEU A 139 -17.65 10.02 0.68
C LEU A 139 -17.38 9.43 -0.71
N ASP A 140 -16.53 10.08 -1.49
CA ASP A 140 -16.19 9.63 -2.84
C ASP A 140 -14.79 10.09 -3.25
N GLU A 141 -14.43 9.83 -4.51
CA GLU A 141 -13.14 10.18 -5.11
C GLU A 141 -12.86 11.70 -5.14
N THR A 142 -13.85 12.52 -4.83
CA THR A 142 -13.78 13.99 -4.80
C THR A 142 -14.00 14.57 -3.40
N PHE A 143 -14.33 13.76 -2.40
CA PHE A 143 -14.51 14.19 -1.02
C PHE A 143 -14.27 13.05 -0.02
N GLY A 144 -13.19 13.15 0.76
CA GLY A 144 -12.89 12.25 1.88
C GLY A 144 -12.44 10.83 1.53
N ALA A 145 -12.56 10.37 0.28
CA ALA A 145 -12.11 9.05 -0.18
C ALA A 145 -11.30 9.09 -1.50
N ARG A 146 -10.61 10.20 -1.77
CA ARG A 146 -9.77 10.43 -2.95
C ARG A 146 -8.69 9.37 -3.11
N HIS A 147 -8.07 8.95 -2.00
CA HIS A 147 -7.00 7.94 -2.04
C HIS A 147 -7.48 6.56 -2.51
N LEU A 148 -8.78 6.28 -2.43
CA LEU A 148 -9.35 5.02 -2.91
C LEU A 148 -9.66 5.03 -4.41
N ALA A 149 -9.53 6.18 -5.08
CA ALA A 149 -9.87 6.35 -6.49
C ALA A 149 -9.07 5.40 -7.40
N GLY A 150 -9.75 4.89 -8.43
CA GLY A 150 -9.09 4.05 -9.43
C GLY A 150 -8.04 4.82 -10.23
N ALA A 151 -7.01 4.13 -10.71
CA ALA A 151 -6.13 4.71 -11.73
C ALA A 151 -6.96 4.98 -13.02
N PRO A 152 -6.68 6.06 -13.77
CA PRO A 152 -7.44 6.42 -14.98
C PRO A 152 -7.53 5.29 -16.03
N GLU A 153 -6.47 4.52 -16.18
CA GLU A 153 -6.36 3.38 -17.09
C GLU A 153 -7.01 2.08 -16.54
N GLY A 154 -7.53 2.14 -15.31
CA GLY A 154 -8.17 1.03 -14.61
C GLY A 154 -7.22 0.25 -13.70
N ARG A 155 -7.73 -0.12 -12.52
CA ARG A 155 -6.97 -0.80 -11.44
C ARG A 155 -6.23 -2.05 -11.92
N GLY A 156 -6.88 -2.87 -12.76
CA GLY A 156 -6.29 -4.12 -13.25
C GLY A 156 -5.11 -3.91 -14.19
N LEU A 157 -5.16 -2.89 -15.05
CA LEU A 157 -4.02 -2.54 -15.91
C LEU A 157 -2.91 -1.87 -15.10
N HIS A 158 -3.26 -0.96 -14.21
CA HIS A 158 -2.33 -0.27 -13.32
C HIS A 158 -1.52 -1.25 -12.45
N TRP A 159 -2.19 -2.27 -11.91
CA TRP A 159 -1.53 -3.34 -11.14
C TRP A 159 -0.66 -4.24 -12.01
N ARG A 160 -1.19 -4.71 -13.14
CA ARG A 160 -0.45 -5.62 -14.03
C ARG A 160 0.85 -5.00 -14.54
N THR A 161 0.82 -3.72 -14.95
CA THR A 161 2.00 -3.01 -15.42
C THR A 161 3.06 -2.88 -14.31
N PHE A 162 2.64 -2.55 -13.09
CA PHE A 162 3.53 -2.53 -11.92
C PHE A 162 4.15 -3.89 -11.65
N THR A 163 3.35 -4.95 -11.54
CA THR A 163 3.86 -6.29 -11.22
C THR A 163 4.78 -6.87 -12.29
N ALA A 164 4.53 -6.54 -13.57
CA ALA A 164 5.41 -6.96 -14.66
C ALA A 164 6.78 -6.27 -14.56
N ALA A 165 6.80 -4.96 -14.29
CA ALA A 165 8.05 -4.23 -14.06
C ALA A 165 8.77 -4.72 -12.80
N LEU A 166 8.01 -4.96 -11.73
CA LEU A 166 8.53 -5.50 -10.49
C LEU A 166 9.17 -6.87 -10.70
N ASP A 167 8.58 -7.79 -11.45
CA ASP A 167 9.15 -9.10 -11.77
C ASP A 167 10.39 -9.00 -12.69
N ALA A 168 10.45 -7.99 -13.56
CA ALA A 168 11.54 -7.80 -14.51
C ALA A 168 12.83 -7.20 -13.91
N VAL A 169 12.83 -6.75 -12.65
CA VAL A 169 14.05 -6.28 -11.98
C VAL A 169 15.01 -7.45 -11.78
N ASP A 170 16.27 -7.27 -12.23
CA ASP A 170 17.35 -8.23 -12.02
C ASP A 170 17.82 -8.16 -10.56
N LEU A 171 17.55 -9.22 -9.79
CA LEU A 171 17.98 -9.40 -8.40
C LEU A 171 18.68 -10.75 -8.25
N ASP A 172 19.74 -10.79 -7.44
CA ASP A 172 20.30 -12.06 -6.97
C ASP A 172 19.42 -12.70 -5.89
N GLU A 173 19.71 -13.95 -5.51
CA GLU A 173 18.90 -14.71 -4.55
C GLU A 173 18.80 -14.03 -3.18
N ALA A 174 19.88 -13.38 -2.71
CA ALA A 174 19.86 -12.65 -1.44
C ALA A 174 18.97 -11.39 -1.51
N ALA A 175 19.00 -10.68 -2.62
CA ALA A 175 18.12 -9.54 -2.87
C ALA A 175 16.66 -9.98 -3.03
N GLU A 176 16.40 -11.15 -3.60
CA GLU A 176 15.05 -11.71 -3.67
C GLU A 176 14.45 -11.97 -2.28
N GLU A 177 15.22 -12.59 -1.38
CA GLU A 177 14.81 -12.80 0.02
C GLU A 177 14.53 -11.47 0.73
N ARG A 178 15.37 -10.45 0.50
CA ARG A 178 15.16 -9.10 1.04
C ARG A 178 13.90 -8.44 0.52
N ALA A 179 13.55 -8.65 -0.74
CA ALA A 179 12.32 -8.10 -1.30
C ALA A 179 11.08 -8.71 -0.66
N VAL A 180 11.08 -10.04 -0.46
CA VAL A 180 10.03 -10.74 0.29
C VAL A 180 9.97 -10.26 1.75
N ALA A 181 11.12 -10.15 2.42
CA ALA A 181 11.19 -9.64 3.79
C ALA A 181 10.68 -8.20 3.91
N GLY A 182 10.96 -7.35 2.92
CA GLY A 182 10.43 -5.99 2.81
C GLY A 182 8.90 -5.97 2.75
N ALA A 183 8.30 -6.82 1.93
CA ALA A 183 6.84 -6.93 1.85
C ALA A 183 6.21 -7.40 3.18
N VAL A 184 6.82 -8.38 3.85
CA VAL A 184 6.39 -8.85 5.18
C VAL A 184 6.51 -7.73 6.21
N ALA A 185 7.62 -6.98 6.20
CA ALA A 185 7.83 -5.83 7.10
C ALA A 185 6.79 -4.72 6.88
N ALA A 186 6.44 -4.45 5.62
CA ALA A 186 5.41 -3.48 5.26
C ALA A 186 4.03 -3.88 5.81
N PHE A 187 3.61 -5.14 5.65
CA PHE A 187 2.37 -5.66 6.25
C PHE A 187 2.37 -5.54 7.78
N ARG A 188 3.47 -5.93 8.43
CA ARG A 188 3.61 -5.77 9.89
C ARG A 188 3.46 -4.31 10.30
N ARG A 189 4.01 -3.38 9.53
CA ARG A 189 3.94 -1.95 9.82
C ARG A 189 2.53 -1.40 9.71
N VAL A 190 1.84 -1.63 8.58
CA VAL A 190 0.46 -1.15 8.40
C VAL A 190 -0.49 -1.77 9.43
N HIS A 191 -0.26 -3.04 9.81
CA HIS A 191 -1.07 -3.68 10.85
C HIS A 191 -0.88 -3.03 12.22
N ALA A 192 0.37 -2.74 12.63
CA ALA A 192 0.63 -2.01 13.86
C ALA A 192 -0.01 -0.61 13.86
N TYR A 193 -0.08 0.06 12.71
CA TYR A 193 -0.81 1.32 12.59
C TYR A 193 -2.33 1.15 12.67
N ALA A 194 -2.88 0.10 12.07
CA ALA A 194 -4.29 -0.24 12.18
C ALA A 194 -4.67 -0.50 13.65
N GLU A 195 -3.86 -1.28 14.38
CA GLU A 195 -4.05 -1.49 15.82
C GLU A 195 -4.02 -0.17 16.59
N LYS A 196 -3.04 0.70 16.31
CA LYS A 196 -2.91 1.99 17.00
C LYS A 196 -4.08 2.94 16.74
N MET A 197 -4.61 2.98 15.52
CA MET A 197 -5.60 3.98 15.10
C MET A 197 -7.04 3.50 15.19
N MET A 198 -7.27 2.20 14.98
CA MET A 198 -8.59 1.62 14.75
C MET A 198 -9.04 0.66 15.84
N ALA A 199 -8.21 0.39 16.86
CA ALA A 199 -8.66 -0.37 18.02
C ALA A 199 -9.88 0.32 18.65
N VAL A 200 -10.93 -0.48 18.90
CA VAL A 200 -12.12 -0.04 19.61
C VAL A 200 -11.69 0.36 21.01
N GLN A 201 -11.89 1.62 21.38
CA GLN A 201 -11.74 2.03 22.78
C GLN A 201 -12.91 1.42 23.54
N THR A 202 -12.64 0.36 24.30
CA THR A 202 -13.59 -0.13 25.28
C THR A 202 -13.72 0.95 26.36
N VAL A 203 -14.90 1.57 26.41
CA VAL A 203 -15.32 2.45 27.51
C VAL A 203 -15.40 1.65 28.80
#